data_AF-V8N5S9-F1
#
_entry.id   AF-V8N5S9-F1
#
_cell.length_a   1.000
_cell.length_b   1.000
_cell.length_c   1.000
_cell.angle_alpha   90.00
_cell.angle_beta   90.00
_cell.angle_gamma   90.00
#
_symmetry.space_group_name_H-M   'P 1'
#
loop_
_entity.id
_entity.type
_entity.pdbx_description
1 polymer ?
#
loop_
_entity_poly.entity_id
_entity_poly.type
_entity_poly.pdbx_seq_one_letter_code
_entity_poly.pdbx_strand_id
1 'polypeptide(L)'
;MKQSRGMLLLYSLKNPSFPEYAFASESGIMCLDIHVEHPYLIVVGFYDGNVAIYNLKKPTATQPGYKSSSLSGKHTDPVWQ
;
A
#
# COMPACT_ATOMS: atom_id res chain seq x y z
N MET A 1 14.09 -14.48 -8.47
CA MET A 1 14.39 -13.11 -8.94
C MET A 1 14.40 -12.19 -7.74
N LYS A 2 15.40 -11.29 -7.60
CA LYS A 2 15.44 -10.33 -6.49
C LYS A 2 14.42 -9.23 -6.79
N GLN A 3 13.32 -9.20 -6.04
CA GLN A 3 12.26 -8.21 -6.19
C GLN A 3 12.78 -6.81 -5.83
N SER A 4 12.32 -5.80 -6.57
CA SER A 4 12.59 -4.40 -6.26
C SER A 4 11.66 -3.90 -5.15
N ARG A 5 12.10 -2.86 -4.43
CA ARG A 5 11.25 -2.09 -3.51
C ARG A 5 10.08 -1.47 -4.28
N GLY A 6 8.98 -1.23 -3.58
CA GLY A 6 7.79 -0.57 -4.11
C GLY A 6 7.53 0.79 -3.44
N MET A 7 6.63 1.58 -4.01
CA MET A 7 6.16 2.84 -3.41
C MET A 7 4.67 3.03 -3.64
N LEU A 8 3.97 3.55 -2.64
CA LEU A 8 2.61 4.07 -2.75
C LEU A 8 2.70 5.60 -2.73
N LEU A 9 2.30 6.24 -3.83
CA LEU A 9 2.30 7.69 -3.98
C LEU A 9 0.88 8.17 -4.26
N LEU A 10 0.42 9.16 -3.50
CA LEU A 10 -0.85 9.83 -3.76
C LEU A 10 -0.59 11.26 -4.18
N TYR A 11 -1.09 11.62 -5.35
CA TYR A 11 -1.03 12.96 -5.90
C TYR A 11 -2.42 13.59 -5.87
N SER A 12 -2.46 14.92 -5.89
CA SER A 12 -3.69 15.66 -6.18
C SER A 12 -3.50 16.57 -7.37
N LEU A 13 -4.62 16.93 -8.00
CA LEU A 13 -4.62 17.89 -9.10
C LEU A 13 -4.27 19.32 -8.65
N LYS A 14 -4.34 19.62 -7.34
CA LYS A 14 -3.92 20.91 -6.79
C LYS A 14 -2.40 21.06 -6.77
N ASN A 15 -1.67 19.95 -6.61
CA ASN A 15 -0.21 19.92 -6.65
C ASN A 15 0.26 18.65 -7.37
N PRO A 16 0.29 18.66 -8.71
CA PRO A 16 0.69 17.48 -9.48
C PRO A 16 2.20 17.19 -9.43
N SER A 17 3.02 18.18 -9.05
CA SER A 17 4.48 18.05 -9.05
C SER A 17 5.03 17.26 -7.86
N PHE A 18 4.31 17.25 -6.73
CA PHE A 18 4.75 16.59 -5.51
C PHE A 18 3.62 15.74 -4.91
N PRO A 19 3.90 14.50 -4.48
CA PRO A 19 2.88 13.67 -3.86
C PRO A 19 2.47 14.27 -2.50
N GLU A 20 1.17 14.21 -2.20
CA GLU A 20 0.64 14.54 -0.88
C GLU A 20 1.00 13.47 0.16
N TYR A 21 1.06 12.20 -0.28
CA TYR A 21 1.49 11.09 0.55
C TYR A 21 2.48 10.21 -0.20
N ALA A 22 3.53 9.76 0.52
CA ALA A 22 4.53 8.85 -0.01
C ALA A 22 4.87 7.78 1.04
N PHE A 23 4.68 6.51 0.68
CA PHE A 23 5.02 5.37 1.52
C PHE A 23 5.96 4.44 0.77
N ALA A 24 7.10 4.12 1.38
CA ALA A 24 8.01 3.11 0.85
C ALA A 24 7.54 1.70 1.26
N SER A 25 7.80 0.73 0.40
CA SER A 25 7.54 -0.69 0.67
C SER A 25 8.76 -1.53 0.31
N GLU A 26 8.98 -2.60 1.08
CA GLU A 26 10.03 -3.58 0.84
C GLU A 26 9.70 -4.56 -0.30
N SER A 27 8.43 -4.63 -0.71
CA SER A 27 7.95 -5.43 -1.85
C SER A 27 7.18 -4.55 -2.83
N GLY A 28 7.23 -4.90 -4.13
CA GLY A 28 6.44 -4.24 -5.17
C GLY A 28 4.95 -4.26 -4.85
N ILE A 29 4.30 -3.11 -4.99
CA ILE A 29 2.85 -2.99 -4.91
C ILE A 29 2.30 -3.32 -6.28
N MET A 30 1.34 -4.24 -6.32
CA MET A 30 0.82 -4.83 -7.55
C MET A 30 -0.61 -4.38 -7.83
N CYS A 31 -1.40 -4.15 -6.79
CA CYS A 31 -2.74 -3.58 -6.86
C CYS A 31 -3.03 -2.67 -5.67
N LEU A 32 -4.05 -1.83 -5.84
CA LEU A 32 -4.59 -0.99 -4.77
C LEU A 32 -6.08 -0.75 -4.99
N ASP A 33 -6.79 -0.45 -3.90
CA ASP A 33 -8.15 0.06 -3.93
C ASP A 33 -8.39 1.07 -2.80
N ILE A 34 -9.34 1.99 -3.00
CA ILE A 34 -9.71 3.05 -2.06
C ILE A 34 -11.09 2.74 -1.50
N HIS A 35 -11.22 2.75 -0.17
CA HIS A 35 -12.49 2.45 0.46
C HIS A 35 -13.56 3.49 0.11
N VAL A 36 -14.70 3.04 -0.45
CA VAL A 36 -15.77 3.90 -0.99
C VAL A 36 -16.34 4.87 0.04
N GLU A 37 -16.67 4.38 1.24
CA GLU A 37 -17.24 5.22 2.31
C GLU A 37 -16.18 5.97 3.14
N HIS A 38 -14.93 5.53 3.09
CA HIS A 38 -13.85 6.00 3.95
C HIS A 38 -12.57 6.21 3.14
N PRO A 39 -12.50 7.21 2.22
CA PRO A 39 -11.41 7.32 1.23
C PRO A 39 -10.01 7.57 1.80
N TYR A 40 -9.92 7.81 3.11
CA TYR A 40 -8.64 7.85 3.83
C TYR A 40 -8.07 6.46 4.12
N LEU A 41 -8.80 5.38 3.82
CA LEU A 41 -8.34 4.00 3.91
C LEU A 41 -8.03 3.48 2.51
N ILE A 42 -6.83 2.95 2.35
CA ILE A 42 -6.32 2.40 1.10
C ILE A 42 -5.83 0.99 1.39
N VAL A 43 -6.25 0.04 0.57
CA VAL A 43 -5.76 -1.33 0.63
C VAL A 43 -4.79 -1.52 -0.52
N VAL A 44 -3.70 -2.26 -0.27
CA VAL A 44 -2.72 -2.62 -1.31
C VAL A 44 -2.40 -4.10 -1.25
N GLY A 45 -2.17 -4.69 -2.42
CA GLY A 45 -1.63 -6.03 -2.59
C GLY A 45 -0.17 -5.98 -3.02
N PHE A 46 0.66 -6.86 -2.45
CA PHE A 46 2.09 -6.93 -2.73
C PHE A 46 2.46 -8.14 -3.57
N TYR A 47 3.60 -8.04 -4.24
CA TYR A 47 4.18 -9.14 -5.01
C TYR A 47 4.53 -10.34 -4.13
N ASP A 48 4.94 -10.10 -2.89
CA ASP A 48 5.29 -11.17 -1.96
C ASP A 48 4.06 -11.94 -1.44
N GLY A 49 2.84 -11.58 -1.83
CA GLY A 49 1.59 -12.21 -1.41
C GLY A 49 0.95 -11.56 -0.19
N ASN A 50 1.58 -10.53 0.41
CA ASN A 50 0.95 -9.80 1.50
C ASN A 50 -0.11 -8.82 0.98
N VAL A 51 -1.01 -8.44 1.89
CA VAL A 51 -1.91 -7.30 1.77
C VAL A 51 -1.69 -6.34 2.93
N ALA A 52 -1.92 -5.05 2.73
CA ALA A 52 -1.85 -4.05 3.80
C ALA A 52 -2.91 -2.97 3.67
N ILE A 53 -3.22 -2.34 4.81
CA ILE A 53 -4.14 -1.22 4.92
C ILE A 53 -3.37 0.01 5.38
N TYR A 54 -3.45 1.07 4.59
CA TYR A 54 -2.92 2.40 4.87
C TYR A 54 -4.05 3.32 5.28
N ASN A 55 -3.83 4.09 6.36
CA ASN A 55 -4.74 5.11 6.84
C ASN A 55 -4.07 6.49 6.70
N LEU A 56 -4.56 7.30 5.75
CA LEU A 56 -4.01 8.63 5.42
C LEU A 56 -4.13 9.64 6.58
N LYS A 57 -4.96 9.36 7.59
CA LYS A 57 -5.08 10.20 8.79
C LYS A 57 -4.02 9.89 9.86
N LYS A 58 -3.23 8.84 9.67
CA LYS A 58 -2.17 8.44 10.59
C LYS A 58 -0.80 8.93 10.08
N PRO A 59 0.18 9.17 10.96
CA PRO A 59 1.52 9.58 10.54
C PRO A 59 2.16 8.57 9.58
N THR A 60 2.81 9.06 8.52
CA THR A 60 3.47 8.20 7.51
C THR A 60 4.44 7.19 8.11
N ALA A 61 5.17 7.58 9.15
CA ALA A 61 6.15 6.73 9.83
C ALA A 61 5.56 5.50 10.53
N THR A 62 4.24 5.47 10.77
CA THR A 62 3.54 4.36 11.43
C THR A 62 2.70 3.53 10.46
N GLN A 63 2.85 3.74 9.15
CA GLN A 63 2.11 3.03 8.11
C GLN A 63 2.97 1.96 7.42
N PRO A 64 2.37 0.85 6.96
CA PRO A 64 0.94 0.51 7.01
C PRO A 64 0.44 0.19 8.42
N GLY A 65 -0.81 0.56 8.72
CA GLY A 65 -1.43 0.30 10.03
C GLY A 65 -1.73 -1.18 10.27
N TYR A 66 -1.96 -1.93 9.18
CA TYR A 66 -2.11 -3.39 9.20
C TYR A 66 -1.42 -3.98 7.99
N LYS A 67 -0.73 -5.11 8.19
CA LYS A 67 -0.13 -5.90 7.11
C LYS A 67 -0.33 -7.38 7.43
N SER A 68 -0.74 -8.17 6.45
CA SER A 68 -0.80 -9.61 6.58
C SER A 68 0.60 -10.20 6.81
N SER A 69 0.64 -11.45 7.21
CA SER A 69 1.88 -12.21 7.41
C SER A 69 1.62 -13.67 7.11
N SER A 70 2.66 -14.50 7.11
CA SER A 70 2.52 -15.95 6.97
C SER A 70 1.59 -16.57 8.02
N LEU A 71 1.37 -15.90 9.16
CA LEU A 71 0.45 -16.32 10.22
C LEU A 71 -0.96 -15.73 10.09
N SER A 72 -1.15 -14.75 9.22
CA SER A 72 -2.38 -13.95 9.12
C SER A 72 -2.86 -13.76 7.68
N GLY A 73 -3.03 -14.87 6.95
CA GLY A 73 -3.75 -14.87 5.67
C GLY A 73 -2.96 -14.33 4.48
N LYS A 74 -1.61 -14.42 4.50
CA LYS A 74 -0.77 -14.09 3.35
C LYS A 74 -0.99 -15.09 2.20
N HIS A 75 -1.08 -14.58 0.97
CA HIS A 75 -1.13 -15.38 -0.25
C HIS A 75 0.24 -15.99 -0.60
N THR A 76 0.24 -17.09 -1.35
CA THR A 76 1.48 -17.76 -1.79
C THR A 76 2.14 -17.08 -3.00
N ASP A 77 1.37 -16.28 -3.72
CA ASP A 77 1.72 -15.69 -5.01
C ASP A 77 1.37 -14.18 -5.01
N PRO A 78 1.86 -13.39 -6.00
CA PRO A 78 1.53 -11.98 -6.10
C PRO A 78 0.03 -11.70 -6.08
N VAL A 79 -0.38 -10.68 -5.31
CA VAL A 79 -1.77 -10.23 -5.25
C VAL A 79 -2.01 -9.23 -6.38
N TRP A 80 -2.85 -9.57 -7.36
CA TRP A 80 -3.05 -8.78 -8.58
C TRP A 80 -4.28 -7.87 -8.56
N GLN A 81 -5.27 -8.16 -7.73
CA GLN A 81 -6.48 -7.34 -7.53
C GLN A 81 -7.05 -7.62 -6.15
#